data_AF-A0A959NSY5-F1
#
_entry.id   AF-A0A959NSY5-F1
#
_cell.length_a   1.000
_cell.length_b   1.000
_cell.length_c   1.000
_cell.angle_alpha   90.00
_cell.angle_beta   90.00
_cell.angle_gamma   90.00
#
_symmetry.space_group_name_H-M   'P 1'
#
loop_
_entity.id
_entity.type
_entity.pdbx_description
1 polymer ?
#
loop_
_entity_poly.entity_id
_entity_poly.type
_entity_poly.pdbx_seq_one_letter_code
_entity_poly.pdbx_strand_id
1 'polypeptide(L)' 'MAERVNGILKDEFYLDQTFDSTIHAKRAAKNAIKLYNEIRLHLSLDFKTPNMVYKLTA' A
#
# COMPACT_ATOMS: atom_id res chain seq x y z
N MET A 1 8.20 -11.89 0.16
CA MET A 1 8.11 -10.46 -0.23
C MET A 1 6.75 -9.86 0.09
N ALA A 2 5.64 -10.55 -0.19
CA ALA A 2 4.28 -10.11 0.16
C ALA A 2 4.06 -9.86 1.67
N GLU A 3 4.68 -10.64 2.55
CA GLU A 3 4.59 -10.44 4.01
C GLU A 3 5.10 -9.07 4.47
N ARG A 4 6.20 -8.59 3.90
CA ARG A 4 6.74 -7.27 4.22
C ARG A 4 5.83 -6.14 3.73
N VAL A 5 5.23 -6.32 2.55
CA VAL A 5 4.23 -5.37 2.02
C VAL A 5 2.99 -5.36 2.92
N ASN A 6 2.52 -6.51 3.38
CA ASN A 6 1.37 -6.61 4.28
C ASN A 6 1.65 -5.98 5.66
N GLY A 7 2.86 -6.15 6.21
CA GLY A 7 3.25 -5.49 7.47
C GLY A 7 3.22 -3.98 7.33
N ILE A 8 3.85 -3.45 6.28
CA ILE A 8 3.85 -2.02 5.96
C ILE A 8 2.43 -1.49 5.77
N LEU A 9 1.59 -2.21 5.02
CA LEU A 9 0.23 -1.77 4.74
C LEU A 9 -0.62 -1.72 6.03
N LYS A 10 -0.38 -2.63 6.97
CA LYS A 10 -1.03 -2.64 8.28
C LYS A 10 -0.54 -1.49 9.16
N ASP A 11 0.78 -1.32 9.26
CA ASP A 11 1.40 -0.34 10.15
C ASP A 11 1.21 1.11 9.67
N GLU A 12 1.29 1.37 8.36
CA GLU A 12 1.24 2.73 7.80
C GLU A 12 -0.18 3.21 7.44
N PHE A 13 -1.09 2.28 7.13
CA PHE A 13 -2.47 2.61 6.75
C PHE A 13 -3.51 2.13 7.75
N TYR A 14 -3.07 1.73 8.96
CA TYR A 14 -3.94 1.29 10.06
C TYR A 14 -4.94 0.20 9.64
N LEU A 15 -4.53 -0.70 8.73
CA LEU A 15 -5.36 -1.82 8.29
C LEU A 15 -5.46 -2.94 9.35
N ASP A 16 -4.76 -2.79 10.47
CA ASP A 16 -4.86 -3.62 11.67
C ASP A 16 -6.04 -3.22 12.59
N GLN A 17 -6.69 -2.07 12.34
CA GLN A 17 -7.86 -1.65 13.10
C GLN A 17 -9.10 -2.47 12.79
N THR A 18 -9.99 -2.55 13.78
CA THR A 18 -11.29 -3.18 13.63
C THR A 18 -12.18 -2.30 12.75
N PHE A 19 -12.53 -2.79 11.57
CA PHE A 19 -13.49 -2.11 10.69
C PHE A 19 -14.92 -2.52 11.05
N ASP A 20 -15.81 -1.54 11.19
CA ASP A 20 -17.25 -1.78 11.42
C ASP A 20 -17.95 -2.52 10.27
N SER A 21 -17.40 -2.44 9.06
CA SER A 21 -17.99 -3.08 7.88
C SER A 21 -16.92 -3.60 6.93
N THR A 22 -17.19 -4.78 6.35
CA THR A 22 -16.35 -5.38 5.30
C THR A 22 -16.24 -4.49 4.06
N ILE A 23 -17.23 -3.63 3.81
CA ILE A 23 -17.19 -2.63 2.72
C ILE A 23 -16.16 -1.54 3.03
N HIS A 24 -16.11 -1.07 4.28
CA HIS A 24 -15.13 -0.09 4.72
C HIS A 24 -13.72 -0.68 4.71
N ALA A 25 -13.55 -1.91 5.20
CA ALA A 25 -12.27 -2.63 5.15
C ALA A 25 -11.77 -2.78 3.71
N LYS A 26 -12.63 -3.16 2.76
CA LYS A 26 -12.27 -3.26 1.33
C LYS A 26 -11.88 -1.91 0.73
N ARG A 27 -12.60 -0.83 1.06
CA ARG A 27 -12.27 0.52 0.60
C ARG A 27 -10.93 1.01 1.18
N ALA A 28 -10.71 0.80 2.47
CA ALA A 28 -9.45 1.14 3.14
C ALA A 28 -8.28 0.37 2.53
N ALA A 29 -8.41 -0.94 2.33
CA ALA A 29 -7.38 -1.76 1.69
C ALA A 29 -7.06 -1.28 0.26
N LYS A 30 -8.10 -0.97 -0.54
CA LYS A 30 -7.90 -0.44 -1.90
C LYS A 30 -7.17 0.91 -1.89
N ASN A 31 -7.51 1.79 -0.95
CA ASN A 31 -6.85 3.08 -0.80
C ASN A 31 -5.40 2.92 -0.33
N ALA A 32 -5.14 2.04 0.62
CA ALA A 32 -3.80 1.73 1.11
C ALA A 32 -2.89 1.19 -0.01
N ILE A 33 -3.40 0.26 -0.83
CA ILE A 33 -2.67 -0.25 -2.02
C ILE A 33 -2.35 0.89 -2.99
N LYS A 34 -3.32 1.79 -3.25
CA LYS A 34 -3.10 2.94 -4.13
C LYS A 34 -2.03 3.88 -3.57
N LEU A 35 -2.11 4.22 -2.29
CA LEU A 35 -1.13 5.07 -1.61
C LEU A 35 0.27 4.45 -1.61
N TYR A 36 0.38 3.15 -1.35
CA TYR A 36 1.64 2.41 -1.42
C TYR A 36 2.25 2.48 -2.83
N ASN A 37 1.44 2.32 -3.88
CA ASN A 37 1.94 2.31 -5.25
C ASN A 37 2.24 3.70 -5.80
N GLU A 38 1.47 4.73 -5.44
CA GLU A 38 1.53 6.04 -6.09
C GLU A 38 2.20 7.13 -5.25
N ILE A 39 2.19 7.03 -3.93
CA ILE A 39 2.56 8.12 -3.02
C ILE A 39 3.73 7.73 -2.12
N ARG A 40 3.82 6.46 -1.71
CA ARG A 40 4.90 5.99 -0.84
C ARG A 40 6.24 6.01 -1.58
N LEU A 41 7.15 6.84 -1.08
CA LEU A 41 8.51 6.91 -1.57
C LEU A 41 9.33 5.79 -0.93
N HIS A 42 9.95 4.95 -1.75
CA HIS A 42 10.78 3.87 -1.24
C HIS A 42 12.23 4.29 -1.30
N LEU A 43 12.92 4.25 -0.16
CA LEU A 43 14.35 4.53 -0.09
C LEU A 43 15.15 3.59 -1.02
N SER A 44 14.75 2.31 -1.08
CA SER A 44 15.33 1.31 -1.97
C SER A 44 15.07 1.56 -3.46
N LEU A 45 14.19 2.50 -3.80
CA LEU A 45 13.89 2.92 -5.17
C LEU A 45 14.39 4.36 -5.44
N ASP A 46 15.40 4.84 -4.70
CA ASP A 46 15.89 6.22 -4.78
C ASP A 46 14.79 7.27 -4.54
N PHE A 47 13.96 7.04 -3.52
CA PHE A 47 12.77 7.86 -3.22
C PHE A 47 11.76 7.93 -4.37
N LYS A 48 11.69 6.90 -5.22
CA LYS A 48 10.64 6.78 -6.24
C LYS A 48 9.51 5.89 -5.72
N THR A 49 8.34 6.06 -6.30
CA THR A 49 7.17 5.23 -6.00
C THR A 49 7.18 3.98 -6.88
N PRO A 50 6.56 2.87 -6.47
CA PRO A 50 6.51 1.66 -7.27
C PRO A 50 5.89 1.94 -8.65
N ASN A 51 4.87 2.79 -8.72
CA ASN A 51 4.26 3.19 -9.99
C ASN A 51 5.20 4.03 -10.86
N MET A 52 6.20 4.73 -10.31
CA MET A 52 7.21 5.43 -11.12
C MET A 52 8.28 4.48 -11.67
N VAL A 53 8.60 3.40 -10.96
CA VAL A 53 9.65 2.45 -11.34
C VAL A 53 9.11 1.30 -12.20
N TYR A 54 7.92 0.80 -11.89
CA TYR A 54 7.35 -0.40 -12.49
C TYR A 54 6.20 -0.11 -13.48
N LYS A 55 6.01 1.15 -13.90
CA LYS A 55 4.93 1.58 -14.84
C LYS A 55 4.94 0.93 -16.23
N LEU A 56 5.83 -0.04 -16.49
CA LEU A 56 6.08 -0.67 -17.79
C LEU A 56 6.05 -2.19 -17.74
N THR A 57 5.15 -2.77 -16.95
CA THR A 57 4.78 -4.18 -17.17
C THR A 57 3.27 -4.26 -17.17
N ALA A 58 2.72 -4.13 -18.38
CA ALA A 58 1.36 -4.53 -18.74
C ALA A 58 1.21 -6.06 -18.62
#